data_AF-A0AAW4PT86-F1
#
_entry.id   AF-A0AAW4PT86-F1
#
_cell.length_a   1.000
_cell.length_b   1.000
_cell.length_c   1.000
_cell.angle_alpha   90.00
_cell.angle_beta   90.00
_cell.angle_gamma   90.00
#
_symmetry.space_group_name_H-M   'P 1'
#
loop_
_entity.id
_entity.type
_entity.pdbx_description
1 polymer ?
#
loop_
_entity_poly.entity_id
_entity_poly.type
_entity_poly.pdbx_seq_one_letter_code
_entity_poly.pdbx_strand_id
1 'polypeptide(L)'
;MVRSGRLSTNSFLPRVPASEQRYQMPVSHPPDTDTLIQAFIETYKTSSEATPVELVRQYHEVTKYTAKNPNKGSTAVASALNLPRSRIRSWVDGDGRPDAVRGMQKAQRNGWFNLDWDSPTLQTLNVLVAWIFSGGSINDNWVPALTVTDETRSVATEALDRIGTGSVAFREADDGRATELRPATDASVLGRLLYALGAPKGVKSSETPLSLPLYLLNGPEHLRLAFARTYVINRGTKRPDRPQSPVQIAEERDTEFQQEIRTFIQSVTNGQAVHGDAPSWRLSAAAAYQLDQPPDIPDGSTDDTDR
;
A
#
# COMPACT_ATOMS: atom_id res chain seq x y z
N MET A 1 -25.93 -40.58 -71.23
CA MET A 1 -26.34 -39.17 -71.00
C MET A 1 -26.10 -38.85 -69.53
N VAL A 2 -24.88 -38.44 -69.15
CA VAL A 2 -24.32 -37.07 -69.13
C VAL A 2 -25.06 -36.13 -68.16
N ARG A 3 -24.39 -35.89 -67.01
CA ARG A 3 -24.23 -34.64 -66.20
C ARG A 3 -24.09 -35.06 -64.73
N SER A 4 -22.90 -35.24 -64.14
CA SER A 4 -21.83 -34.27 -63.84
C SER A 4 -22.36 -32.91 -63.36
N GLY A 5 -22.45 -32.77 -62.04
CA GLY A 5 -22.73 -31.51 -61.34
C GLY A 5 -21.79 -31.41 -60.14
N ARG A 6 -20.89 -30.43 -60.20
CA ARG A 6 -19.81 -30.15 -59.25
C ARG A 6 -20.36 -29.77 -57.88
N LEU A 7 -19.84 -30.38 -56.80
CA LEU A 7 -19.92 -29.81 -55.46
C LEU A 7 -18.86 -28.70 -55.36
N SER A 8 -19.30 -27.45 -55.51
CA SER A 8 -18.48 -26.27 -55.23
C SER A 8 -18.43 -26.07 -53.72
N THR A 9 -17.21 -26.13 -53.18
CA THR A 9 -16.86 -25.57 -51.88
C THR A 9 -17.32 -24.13 -51.78
N ASN A 10 -18.10 -23.81 -50.75
CA ASN A 10 -18.20 -22.44 -50.25
C ASN A 10 -18.36 -22.47 -48.74
N SER A 11 -17.20 -22.31 -48.09
CA SER A 11 -17.03 -22.05 -46.67
C SER A 11 -17.72 -20.74 -46.30
N PHE A 12 -18.93 -20.83 -45.76
CA PHE A 12 -19.58 -19.71 -45.08
C PHE A 12 -19.02 -19.62 -43.65
N LEU A 13 -17.82 -19.04 -43.51
CA LEU A 13 -17.44 -18.40 -42.26
C LEU A 13 -18.00 -16.98 -42.29
N PRO A 14 -18.76 -16.54 -41.25
CA PRO A 14 -19.16 -15.15 -41.16
C PRO A 14 -17.90 -14.28 -41.03
N ARG A 15 -17.75 -13.33 -41.94
CA ARG A 15 -16.75 -12.24 -41.83
C ARG A 15 -17.10 -11.42 -40.59
N VAL A 16 -16.33 -11.60 -39.52
CA VAL A 16 -16.28 -10.66 -38.41
C VAL A 16 -15.73 -9.33 -38.97
N PRO A 17 -16.43 -8.20 -38.83
CA PRO A 17 -15.92 -6.92 -39.29
C PRO A 17 -14.66 -6.57 -38.48
N ALA A 18 -13.57 -6.29 -39.21
CA ALA A 18 -12.31 -5.77 -38.67
C ALA A 18 -12.51 -4.32 -38.19
N SER A 19 -13.14 -4.17 -37.03
CA SER A 19 -13.15 -2.94 -36.24
C SER A 19 -13.51 -3.27 -34.80
N GLU A 20 -12.85 -4.28 -34.21
CA GLU A 20 -12.71 -4.31 -32.77
C GLU A 20 -11.66 -3.27 -32.42
N GLN A 21 -12.18 -2.10 -32.09
CA GLN A 21 -11.54 -1.14 -31.22
C GLN A 21 -10.95 -1.91 -30.03
N ARG A 22 -9.64 -2.18 -30.08
CA ARG A 22 -8.85 -2.15 -28.85
C ARG A 22 -8.82 -0.70 -28.42
N TYR A 23 -9.92 -0.25 -27.82
CA TYR A 23 -9.83 0.78 -26.81
C TYR A 23 -9.04 0.12 -25.69
N GLN A 24 -7.71 0.22 -25.76
CA GLN A 24 -6.87 0.02 -24.59
C GLN A 24 -7.40 1.03 -23.58
N MET A 25 -8.24 0.55 -22.67
CA MET A 25 -8.53 1.25 -21.44
C MET A 25 -7.17 1.69 -20.89
N PRO A 26 -6.95 2.99 -20.64
CA PRO A 26 -5.69 3.42 -20.08
C PRO A 26 -5.48 2.60 -18.82
N VAL A 27 -4.33 1.92 -18.74
CA VAL A 27 -3.89 1.21 -17.54
C VAL A 27 -3.97 2.27 -16.44
N SER A 28 -4.95 2.12 -15.56
CA SER A 28 -5.21 3.07 -14.49
C SER A 28 -3.95 3.13 -13.64
N HIS A 29 -3.51 4.36 -13.41
CA HIS A 29 -2.16 4.66 -12.97
C HIS A 29 -1.87 4.02 -11.60
N PRO A 30 -0.58 3.76 -11.28
CA PRO A 30 -0.16 3.55 -9.89
C PRO A 30 -0.71 4.68 -9.00
N PRO A 31 -0.74 4.52 -7.66
CA PRO A 31 -1.28 5.55 -6.77
C PRO A 31 -0.82 6.94 -7.21
N ASP A 32 -1.77 7.78 -7.63
CA ASP A 32 -1.46 9.09 -8.19
C ASP A 32 -0.58 9.84 -7.18
N THR A 33 0.63 10.21 -7.60
CA THR A 33 1.66 10.68 -6.67
C THR A 33 1.22 11.94 -5.95
N ASP A 34 0.53 12.85 -6.64
CA ASP A 34 0.02 14.07 -6.04
C ASP A 34 -1.09 13.79 -5.03
N THR A 35 -2.04 12.90 -5.38
CA THR A 35 -3.10 12.44 -4.46
C THR A 35 -2.51 11.74 -3.23
N LEU A 36 -1.50 10.90 -3.41
CA LEU A 36 -0.82 10.21 -2.32
C LEU A 36 -0.09 11.19 -1.40
N ILE A 37 0.66 12.14 -1.97
CA ILE A 37 1.36 13.19 -1.21
C ILE A 37 0.34 14.03 -0.45
N GLN A 38 -0.80 14.39 -1.06
CA GLN A 38 -1.87 15.12 -0.40
C GLN A 38 -2.44 14.32 0.79
N ALA A 39 -2.85 13.07 0.57
CA ALA A 39 -3.37 12.19 1.63
C ALA A 39 -2.34 12.01 2.77
N PHE A 40 -1.06 11.89 2.43
CA PHE A 40 0.04 11.84 3.39
C PHE A 40 0.14 13.13 4.22
N ILE A 41 0.07 14.31 3.59
CA ILE A 41 0.13 15.61 4.28
C ILE A 41 -1.07 15.78 5.21
N GLU A 42 -2.26 15.35 4.79
CA GLU A 42 -3.50 15.44 5.58
C GLU A 42 -3.46 14.60 6.86
N THR A 43 -2.55 13.62 6.98
CA THR A 43 -2.36 12.90 8.24
C THR A 43 -1.82 13.78 9.37
N TYR A 44 -1.14 14.88 9.06
CA TYR A 44 -0.48 15.74 10.06
C TYR A 44 -1.49 16.63 10.78
N LYS A 45 -1.25 16.89 12.06
CA LYS A 45 -2.02 17.85 12.84
C LYS A 45 -1.28 19.18 12.89
N THR A 46 -2.03 20.26 12.95
CA THR A 46 -1.52 21.64 13.02
C THR A 46 -2.25 22.38 14.13
N SER A 47 -1.54 23.23 14.86
CA SER A 47 -2.12 24.16 15.85
C SER A 47 -2.41 25.54 15.24
N SER A 48 -2.18 25.71 13.93
CA SER A 48 -2.49 26.92 13.18
C SER A 48 -3.88 26.80 12.58
N GLU A 49 -4.56 27.94 12.40
CA GLU A 49 -5.83 28.04 11.66
C GLU A 49 -5.73 27.53 10.21
N ALA A 50 -4.52 27.51 9.64
CA ALA A 50 -4.24 26.94 8.32
C ALA A 50 -4.09 25.41 8.37
N THR A 51 -4.64 24.72 7.38
CA THR A 51 -4.54 23.27 7.21
C THR A 51 -3.10 22.82 6.95
N PRO A 52 -2.74 21.53 7.15
CA PRO A 52 -1.42 21.02 6.80
C PRO A 52 -1.03 21.26 5.34
N VAL A 53 -1.98 21.09 4.42
CA VAL A 53 -1.80 21.33 2.97
C VAL A 53 -1.49 22.80 2.70
N GLU A 54 -2.25 23.72 3.32
CA GLU A 54 -1.99 25.15 3.20
C GLU A 54 -0.62 25.54 3.76
N LEU A 55 -0.20 24.94 4.88
CA LEU A 55 1.11 25.20 5.47
C LEU A 55 2.26 24.74 4.57
N VAL A 56 2.12 23.57 3.91
CA VAL A 56 3.11 23.10 2.93
C VAL A 56 3.20 24.08 1.76
N ARG A 57 2.06 24.50 1.20
CA ARG A 57 2.03 25.48 0.09
C ARG A 57 2.67 26.80 0.50
N GLN A 58 2.28 27.36 1.65
CA GLN A 58 2.85 28.61 2.18
C GLN A 58 4.35 28.49 2.41
N TYR A 59 4.82 27.37 2.96
CA TYR A 59 6.25 27.12 3.16
C TYR A 59 7.02 27.10 1.83
N HIS A 60 6.48 26.46 0.79
CA HIS A 60 7.09 26.48 -0.55
C HIS A 60 7.11 27.90 -1.16
N GLU A 61 6.04 28.67 -1.01
CA GLU A 61 5.99 30.07 -1.47
C GLU A 61 7.00 30.95 -0.75
N VAL A 62 7.10 30.83 0.58
CA VAL A 62 8.09 31.52 1.42
C VAL A 62 9.51 31.13 1.01
N THR A 63 9.79 29.84 0.83
CA THR A 63 11.10 29.33 0.42
C THR A 63 11.49 29.86 -0.97
N LYS A 64 10.57 29.84 -1.92
CA LYS A 64 10.78 30.38 -3.27
C LYS A 64 11.03 31.89 -3.26
N TYR A 65 10.31 32.63 -2.41
CA TYR A 65 10.48 34.07 -2.29
C TYR A 65 11.82 34.44 -1.65
N THR A 66 12.17 33.79 -0.54
CA THR A 66 13.43 34.03 0.20
C THR A 66 14.66 33.66 -0.63
N ALA A 67 14.61 32.58 -1.41
CA ALA A 67 15.67 32.23 -2.36
C ALA A 67 15.94 33.35 -3.39
N LYS A 68 14.89 34.08 -3.82
CA LYS A 68 15.01 35.24 -4.72
C LYS A 68 15.33 36.55 -4.00
N ASN A 69 15.20 36.58 -2.67
CA ASN A 69 15.36 37.79 -1.85
C ASN A 69 16.15 37.46 -0.56
N PRO A 70 17.42 37.01 -0.65
CA PRO A 70 18.14 36.41 0.48
C PRO A 70 18.36 37.37 1.65
N ASN A 71 18.35 38.69 1.41
CA ASN A 71 18.58 39.71 2.44
C ASN A 71 17.29 40.15 3.17
N LYS A 72 16.12 39.58 2.85
CA LYS A 72 14.84 39.95 3.48
C LYS A 72 14.54 39.02 4.66
N GLY A 73 14.47 39.59 5.86
CA GLY A 73 14.01 38.88 7.06
C GLY A 73 12.48 38.67 7.10
N SER A 74 12.02 37.89 8.07
CA SER A 74 10.61 37.45 8.20
C SER A 74 9.55 38.55 8.10
N THR A 75 9.82 39.76 8.60
CA THR A 75 8.86 40.89 8.53
C THR A 75 8.60 41.31 7.08
N ALA A 76 9.65 41.48 6.29
CA ALA A 76 9.54 41.90 4.89
C ALA A 76 8.90 40.80 4.03
N VAL A 77 9.23 39.53 4.30
CA VAL A 77 8.63 38.38 3.61
C VAL A 77 7.14 38.24 3.95
N ALA A 78 6.78 38.38 5.24
CA ALA A 78 5.40 38.29 5.70
C ALA A 78 4.51 39.35 5.03
N SER A 79 4.99 40.59 4.97
CA SER A 79 4.30 41.68 4.28
C SER A 79 4.17 41.42 2.77
N ALA A 80 5.22 40.93 2.12
CA ALA A 80 5.22 40.69 0.68
C ALA A 80 4.29 39.53 0.25
N LEU A 81 4.13 38.51 1.11
CA LEU A 81 3.31 37.33 0.82
C LEU A 81 1.93 37.38 1.50
N ASN A 82 1.61 38.45 2.22
CA ASN A 82 0.38 38.59 3.01
C ASN A 82 0.17 37.41 3.99
N LEU A 83 1.22 37.03 4.71
CA LEU A 83 1.20 35.93 5.68
C LEU A 83 1.44 36.43 7.11
N PRO A 84 0.87 35.79 8.15
CA PRO A 84 1.18 36.13 9.53
C PRO A 84 2.67 35.95 9.81
N ARG A 85 3.35 37.01 10.26
CA ARG A 85 4.79 36.95 10.56
C ARG A 85 5.12 35.85 11.58
N SER A 86 4.31 35.69 12.61
CA SER A 86 4.50 34.66 13.65
C SER A 86 4.55 33.24 13.08
N ARG A 87 3.81 32.98 11.99
CA ARG A 87 3.77 31.67 11.31
C ARG A 87 5.06 31.38 10.56
N ILE A 88 5.58 32.36 9.83
CA ILE A 88 6.71 32.14 8.92
C ILE A 88 8.07 32.48 9.54
N ARG A 89 8.08 33.12 10.72
CA ARG A 89 9.31 33.61 11.35
C ARG A 89 10.36 32.51 11.48
N SER A 90 9.99 31.34 11.99
CA SER A 90 10.93 30.22 12.16
C SER A 90 11.37 29.59 10.83
N TRP A 91 10.61 29.78 9.75
CA TRP A 91 10.93 29.26 8.41
C TRP A 91 11.92 30.17 7.67
N VAL A 92 11.89 31.48 7.96
CA VAL A 92 12.74 32.48 7.31
C VAL A 92 13.99 32.79 8.13
N ASP A 93 13.82 33.02 9.43
CA ASP A 93 14.91 33.48 10.32
C ASP A 93 15.56 32.31 11.10
N GLY A 94 15.23 31.06 10.74
CA GLY A 94 15.70 29.85 11.41
C GLY A 94 15.70 28.64 10.48
N ASP A 95 15.76 27.44 11.06
CA ASP A 95 15.78 26.15 10.35
C ASP A 95 14.42 25.41 10.39
N GLY A 96 13.41 26.09 10.93
CA GLY A 96 12.08 25.57 11.17
C GLY A 96 11.32 25.29 9.87
N ARG A 97 10.39 24.35 9.93
CA ARG A 97 9.46 24.02 8.84
C ARG A 97 8.23 23.31 9.40
N PRO A 98 7.09 23.30 8.69
CA PRO A 98 5.95 22.49 9.08
C PRO A 98 6.33 21.01 9.19
N ASP A 99 5.73 20.29 10.15
CA ASP A 99 6.03 18.86 10.35
C ASP A 99 5.69 18.02 9.12
N ALA A 100 4.61 18.36 8.41
CA ALA A 100 4.24 17.72 7.14
C ALA A 100 5.35 17.88 6.09
N VAL A 101 6.00 19.05 6.00
CA VAL A 101 7.14 19.27 5.10
C VAL A 101 8.32 18.40 5.51
N ARG A 102 8.64 18.33 6.82
CA ARG A 102 9.73 17.46 7.32
C ARG A 102 9.46 15.99 7.00
N GLY A 103 8.22 15.54 7.17
CA GLY A 103 7.76 14.20 6.83
C GLY A 103 7.86 13.89 5.35
N MET A 104 7.37 14.80 4.51
CA MET A 104 7.43 14.68 3.05
C MET A 104 8.88 14.59 2.56
N GLN A 105 9.76 15.42 3.10
CA GLN A 105 11.19 15.37 2.77
C GLN A 105 11.85 14.04 3.19
N LYS A 106 11.42 13.43 4.31
CA LYS A 106 11.90 12.10 4.73
C LYS A 106 11.41 11.02 3.78
N ALA A 107 10.11 10.98 3.50
CA ALA A 107 9.53 10.02 2.55
C ALA A 107 10.15 10.14 1.16
N GLN A 108 10.39 11.37 0.67
CA GLN A 108 11.05 11.60 -0.61
C GLN A 108 12.51 11.13 -0.61
N ARG A 109 13.27 11.35 0.47
CA ARG A 109 14.66 10.84 0.57
C ARG A 109 14.72 9.31 0.57
N ASN A 110 13.70 8.65 1.10
CA ASN A 110 13.59 7.19 1.07
C ASN A 110 12.96 6.67 -0.25
N GLY A 111 12.68 7.54 -1.23
CA GLY A 111 12.10 7.15 -2.52
C GLY A 111 10.64 6.70 -2.45
N TRP A 112 9.91 7.01 -1.38
CA TRP A 112 8.59 6.43 -1.09
C TRP A 112 7.41 7.02 -1.88
N PHE A 113 7.61 8.10 -2.63
CA PHE A 113 6.56 8.71 -3.46
C PHE A 113 6.66 8.36 -4.95
N ASN A 114 7.81 7.85 -5.41
CA ASN A 114 7.97 7.46 -6.81
C ASN A 114 7.46 6.03 -7.01
N LEU A 115 6.14 5.89 -7.07
CA LEU A 115 5.48 4.60 -7.10
C LEU A 115 5.01 4.29 -8.53
N ASP A 116 5.57 3.21 -9.06
CA ASP A 116 5.10 2.53 -10.26
C ASP A 116 4.66 1.10 -9.90
N TRP A 117 3.79 0.50 -10.70
CA TRP A 117 3.34 -0.88 -10.54
C TRP A 117 4.49 -1.88 -10.43
N ASP A 118 5.58 -1.64 -11.15
CA ASP A 118 6.75 -2.50 -11.15
C ASP A 118 7.84 -2.01 -10.20
N SER A 119 7.65 -0.84 -9.56
CA SER A 119 8.64 -0.31 -8.61
C SER A 119 8.82 -1.24 -7.40
N PRO A 120 10.06 -1.59 -7.00
CA PRO A 120 10.31 -2.37 -5.80
C PRO A 120 9.72 -1.75 -4.53
N THR A 121 9.68 -0.41 -4.50
CA THR A 121 9.08 0.38 -3.42
C THR A 121 7.59 0.10 -3.25
N LEU A 122 6.79 0.19 -4.32
CA LEU A 122 5.34 -0.07 -4.23
C LEU A 122 5.07 -1.52 -3.84
N GLN A 123 5.82 -2.48 -4.41
CA GLN A 123 5.69 -3.89 -4.08
C GLN A 123 5.97 -4.17 -2.60
N THR A 124 7.03 -3.57 -2.06
CA THR A 124 7.38 -3.69 -0.63
C THR A 124 6.33 -2.99 0.25
N LEU A 125 5.89 -1.78 -0.11
CA LEU A 125 4.82 -1.07 0.60
C LEU A 125 3.51 -1.85 0.60
N ASN A 126 3.17 -2.52 -0.50
CA ASN A 126 1.98 -3.36 -0.61
C ASN A 126 2.02 -4.55 0.36
N VAL A 127 3.18 -5.20 0.53
CA VAL A 127 3.38 -6.22 1.56
C VAL A 127 3.18 -5.64 2.96
N LEU A 128 3.74 -4.46 3.24
CA LEU A 128 3.56 -3.79 4.54
C LEU A 128 2.10 -3.40 4.79
N VAL A 129 1.39 -2.86 3.80
CA VAL A 129 -0.05 -2.55 3.89
C VAL A 129 -0.83 -3.84 4.19
N ALA A 130 -0.59 -4.93 3.45
CA ALA A 130 -1.21 -6.22 3.69
C ALA A 130 -0.92 -6.75 5.11
N TRP A 131 0.28 -6.52 5.63
CA TRP A 131 0.65 -6.85 7.00
C TRP A 131 -0.20 -6.06 8.00
N ILE A 132 -0.37 -4.74 7.80
CA ILE A 132 -1.24 -3.92 8.66
C ILE A 132 -2.67 -4.44 8.66
N PHE A 133 -3.19 -4.93 7.52
CA PHE A 133 -4.50 -5.58 7.50
C PHE A 133 -4.52 -6.90 8.28
N SER A 134 -3.54 -7.78 8.09
CA SER A 134 -3.62 -9.20 8.47
C SER A 134 -2.98 -9.55 9.81
N GLY A 135 -1.96 -8.81 10.25
CA GLY A 135 -1.22 -9.12 11.48
C GLY A 135 -0.60 -7.89 12.15
N GLY A 136 -0.88 -6.67 11.68
CA GLY A 136 -0.24 -5.46 12.19
C GLY A 136 -1.22 -4.42 12.72
N SER A 137 -0.70 -3.26 13.06
CA SER A 137 -1.49 -2.08 13.43
C SER A 137 -0.68 -0.81 13.20
N ILE A 138 -1.37 0.34 13.09
CA ILE A 138 -0.75 1.67 13.18
C ILE A 138 -1.33 2.32 14.44
N ASN A 139 -0.45 2.70 15.38
CA ASN A 139 -0.88 3.32 16.63
C ASN A 139 -1.15 4.84 16.48
N ASP A 140 -1.55 5.51 17.57
CA ASP A 140 -1.86 6.94 17.56
C ASP A 140 -0.67 7.87 17.28
N ASN A 141 0.54 7.38 17.51
CA ASN A 141 1.77 8.07 17.16
C ASN A 141 2.24 7.76 15.72
N TRP A 142 1.38 7.12 14.92
CA TRP A 142 1.65 6.72 13.54
C TRP A 142 2.75 5.67 13.40
N VAL A 143 3.09 4.94 14.45
CA VAL A 143 4.11 3.89 14.39
C VAL A 143 3.42 2.58 13.98
N PRO A 144 3.81 1.98 12.84
CA PRO A 144 3.34 0.66 12.49
C PRO A 144 4.03 -0.41 13.35
N ALA A 145 3.29 -1.46 13.67
CA ALA A 145 3.77 -2.65 14.36
C ALA A 145 3.28 -3.90 13.60
N LEU A 146 4.18 -4.82 13.33
CA LEU A 146 3.95 -6.05 12.58
C LEU A 146 4.06 -7.21 13.54
N THR A 147 2.95 -7.87 13.86
CA THR A 147 3.00 -9.12 14.63
C THR A 147 3.59 -10.21 13.75
N VAL A 148 4.55 -10.96 14.30
CA VAL A 148 5.27 -12.03 13.60
C VAL A 148 5.27 -13.32 14.41
N THR A 149 5.37 -14.43 13.68
CA THR A 149 5.75 -15.75 14.21
C THR A 149 7.17 -16.07 13.75
N ASP A 150 7.74 -17.19 14.18
CA ASP A 150 9.04 -17.64 13.68
C ASP A 150 9.03 -17.87 12.16
N GLU A 151 7.89 -18.29 11.60
CA GLU A 151 7.73 -18.51 10.15
C GLU A 151 7.65 -17.19 9.35
N THR A 152 7.06 -16.13 9.92
CA THR A 152 6.83 -14.86 9.18
C THR A 152 7.84 -13.76 9.51
N ARG A 153 8.66 -13.93 10.56
CA ARG A 153 9.63 -12.92 11.02
C ARG A 153 10.62 -12.50 9.93
N SER A 154 11.17 -13.44 9.16
CA SER A 154 12.15 -13.13 8.10
C SER A 154 11.55 -12.22 7.03
N VAL A 155 10.33 -12.52 6.56
CA VAL A 155 9.60 -11.74 5.55
C VAL A 155 9.32 -10.31 6.05
N ALA A 156 8.86 -10.17 7.30
CA ALA A 156 8.60 -8.85 7.87
C ALA A 156 9.89 -8.02 8.03
N THR A 157 10.97 -8.66 8.48
CA THR A 157 12.30 -8.03 8.62
C THR A 157 12.78 -7.55 7.26
N GLU A 158 12.73 -8.42 6.26
CA GLU A 158 13.13 -8.14 4.90
C GLU A 158 12.32 -7.00 4.27
N ALA A 159 10.99 -6.96 4.46
CA ALA A 159 10.17 -5.86 3.98
C ALA A 159 10.55 -4.51 4.63
N LEU A 160 10.85 -4.50 5.93
CA LEU A 160 11.27 -3.30 6.66
C LEU A 160 12.70 -2.84 6.32
N ASP A 161 13.59 -3.78 5.97
CA ASP A 161 14.94 -3.51 5.50
C ASP A 161 14.90 -2.93 4.08
N ARG A 162 14.14 -3.56 3.17
CA ARG A 162 14.00 -3.13 1.76
C ARG A 162 13.34 -1.76 1.62
N ILE A 163 12.41 -1.41 2.52
CA ILE A 163 11.83 -0.06 2.54
C ILE A 163 12.76 0.99 3.17
N GLY A 164 13.92 0.57 3.70
CA GLY A 164 14.98 1.43 4.23
C GLY A 164 14.82 1.84 5.69
N THR A 165 13.88 1.22 6.44
CA THR A 165 13.64 1.59 7.84
C THR A 165 14.38 0.74 8.86
N GLY A 166 14.81 -0.47 8.46
CA GLY A 166 15.25 -1.48 9.41
C GLY A 166 14.13 -1.92 10.36
N SER A 167 14.43 -2.85 11.26
CA SER A 167 13.46 -3.29 12.27
C SER A 167 14.04 -3.35 13.68
N VAL A 168 13.17 -3.15 14.67
CA VAL A 168 13.43 -3.40 16.09
C VAL A 168 12.33 -4.31 16.62
N ALA A 169 12.72 -5.39 17.30
CA ALA A 169 11.80 -6.31 17.95
C ALA A 169 11.29 -5.74 19.29
N PHE A 170 10.00 -5.92 19.55
CA PHE A 170 9.34 -5.61 20.81
C PHE A 170 8.62 -6.86 21.31
N ARG A 171 8.55 -7.02 22.64
CA ARG A 171 7.84 -8.12 23.33
C ARG A 171 8.37 -9.52 23.01
N GLU A 172 9.65 -9.64 22.66
CA GLU A 172 10.30 -10.90 22.30
C GLU A 172 10.37 -11.93 23.45
N ALA A 173 10.16 -11.50 24.69
CA ALA A 173 10.25 -12.34 25.90
C ALA A 173 9.01 -12.24 26.81
N ASP A 174 7.87 -11.79 26.30
CA ASP A 174 6.62 -11.66 27.07
C ASP A 174 5.75 -12.92 26.86
N ASP A 175 5.82 -13.86 27.80
CA ASP A 175 5.03 -15.10 27.79
C ASP A 175 3.53 -14.77 27.76
N GLY A 176 2.94 -14.78 26.57
CA GLY A 176 1.51 -14.50 26.36
C GLY A 176 1.22 -13.41 25.34
N ARG A 177 2.24 -12.76 24.74
CA ARG A 177 2.05 -11.84 23.62
C ARG A 177 2.94 -12.18 22.44
N ALA A 178 2.38 -12.05 21.24
CA ALA A 178 3.14 -12.27 20.02
C ALA A 178 4.23 -11.20 19.85
N THR A 179 5.37 -11.59 19.27
CA THR A 179 6.46 -10.66 18.97
C THR A 179 6.01 -9.64 17.92
N GLU A 180 6.38 -8.38 18.12
CA GLU A 180 6.12 -7.29 17.17
C GLU A 180 7.43 -6.76 16.60
N LEU A 181 7.51 -6.61 15.29
CA LEU A 181 8.55 -5.81 14.63
C LEU A 181 8.03 -4.41 14.37
N ARG A 182 8.88 -3.40 14.60
CA ARG A 182 8.60 -2.00 14.31
C ARG A 182 9.72 -1.40 13.46
N PRO A 183 9.45 -0.41 12.60
CA PRO A 183 10.50 0.28 11.87
C PRO A 183 11.51 0.91 12.83
N ALA A 184 12.81 0.76 12.58
CA ALA A 184 13.85 1.32 13.44
C ALA A 184 14.02 2.82 13.24
N THR A 185 13.87 3.29 11.99
CA THR A 185 13.95 4.70 11.61
C THR A 185 12.67 5.14 10.89
N ASP A 186 12.40 6.45 10.91
CA ASP A 186 11.27 7.07 10.20
C ASP A 186 9.89 6.42 10.40
N ALA A 187 9.69 5.71 11.52
CA ALA A 187 8.53 4.86 11.76
C ALA A 187 7.18 5.61 11.64
N SER A 188 7.10 6.82 12.21
CA SER A 188 5.89 7.65 12.12
C SER A 188 5.62 8.18 10.71
N VAL A 189 6.67 8.36 9.90
CA VAL A 189 6.53 8.76 8.49
C VAL A 189 6.03 7.57 7.67
N LEU A 190 6.61 6.38 7.88
CA LEU A 190 6.17 5.16 7.20
C LEU A 190 4.71 4.83 7.54
N GLY A 191 4.29 4.88 8.81
CA GLY A 191 2.90 4.60 9.16
C GLY A 191 1.90 5.58 8.55
N ARG A 192 2.26 6.86 8.41
CA ARG A 192 1.43 7.85 7.69
C ARG A 192 1.31 7.53 6.21
N LEU A 193 2.40 7.10 5.58
CA LEU A 193 2.40 6.69 4.18
C LEU A 193 1.55 5.43 3.97
N LEU A 194 1.70 4.41 4.81
CA LEU A 194 0.88 3.19 4.75
C LEU A 194 -0.61 3.54 4.89
N TYR A 195 -0.94 4.45 5.82
CA TYR A 195 -2.32 4.93 5.96
C TYR A 195 -2.81 5.69 4.73
N ALA A 196 -1.99 6.57 4.15
CA ALA A 196 -2.32 7.27 2.91
C ALA A 196 -2.52 6.31 1.72
N LEU A 197 -1.84 5.16 1.73
CA LEU A 197 -2.04 4.06 0.79
C LEU A 197 -3.28 3.19 1.12
N GLY A 198 -4.01 3.48 2.18
CA GLY A 198 -5.24 2.77 2.56
C GLY A 198 -5.09 1.72 3.67
N ALA A 199 -3.93 1.63 4.34
CA ALA A 199 -3.81 0.80 5.52
C ALA A 199 -4.65 1.37 6.68
N PRO A 200 -5.35 0.52 7.45
CA PRO A 200 -6.15 1.00 8.57
C PRO A 200 -5.29 1.47 9.75
N LYS A 201 -5.79 2.45 10.50
CA LYS A 201 -5.19 2.94 11.74
C LYS A 201 -6.07 2.59 12.94
N GLY A 202 -5.44 2.24 14.06
CA GLY A 202 -6.14 1.95 15.32
C GLY A 202 -6.69 0.53 15.42
N VAL A 203 -7.69 0.35 16.28
CA VAL A 203 -8.30 -0.95 16.55
C VAL A 203 -9.16 -1.36 15.37
N LYS A 204 -8.83 -2.49 14.76
CA LYS A 204 -9.59 -3.10 13.67
C LYS A 204 -10.70 -3.96 14.29
N SER A 205 -11.81 -3.34 14.66
CA SER A 205 -12.98 -4.00 15.27
C SER A 205 -14.15 -4.05 14.28
N SER A 206 -15.19 -4.80 14.62
CA SER A 206 -16.45 -4.85 13.85
C SER A 206 -17.18 -3.51 13.73
N GLU A 207 -16.80 -2.50 14.53
CA GLU A 207 -17.41 -1.16 14.54
C GLU A 207 -16.65 -0.17 13.66
N THR A 208 -15.48 -0.55 13.13
CA THR A 208 -14.66 0.31 12.26
C THR A 208 -14.82 -0.15 10.83
N PRO A 209 -15.45 0.65 9.95
CA PRO A 209 -15.57 0.30 8.53
C PRO A 209 -14.18 0.13 7.92
N LEU A 210 -13.93 -1.04 7.33
CA LEU A 210 -12.69 -1.35 6.64
C LEU A 210 -12.97 -1.62 5.18
N SER A 211 -12.09 -1.12 4.32
CA SER A 211 -12.09 -1.46 2.89
C SER A 211 -10.66 -1.70 2.43
N LEU A 212 -10.49 -2.57 1.45
CA LEU A 212 -9.20 -2.84 0.82
C LEU A 212 -8.65 -1.59 0.12
N PRO A 213 -7.32 -1.46 0.00
CA PRO A 213 -6.71 -0.37 -0.74
C PRO A 213 -7.22 -0.28 -2.18
N LEU A 214 -7.68 0.90 -2.60
CA LEU A 214 -8.27 1.12 -3.93
C LEU A 214 -7.32 0.75 -5.08
N TYR A 215 -6.00 0.88 -4.89
CA TYR A 215 -5.03 0.52 -5.92
C TYR A 215 -5.04 -0.98 -6.24
N LEU A 216 -5.55 -1.85 -5.35
CA LEU A 216 -5.66 -3.29 -5.62
C LEU A 216 -6.74 -3.62 -6.65
N LEU A 217 -7.72 -2.73 -6.86
CA LEU A 217 -8.77 -2.93 -7.87
C LEU A 217 -8.20 -2.97 -9.29
N ASN A 218 -7.17 -2.16 -9.53
CA ASN A 218 -6.53 -2.01 -10.84
C ASN A 218 -5.09 -2.53 -10.87
N GLY A 219 -4.56 -2.94 -9.72
CA GLY A 219 -3.18 -3.38 -9.60
C GLY A 219 -2.92 -4.64 -10.43
N PRO A 220 -1.71 -4.79 -10.98
CA PRO A 220 -1.29 -6.00 -11.67
C PRO A 220 -1.33 -7.23 -10.76
N GLU A 221 -1.32 -8.40 -11.38
CA GLU A 221 -1.47 -9.70 -10.71
C GLU A 221 -0.44 -9.90 -9.60
N HIS A 222 0.83 -9.54 -9.82
CA HIS A 222 1.90 -9.74 -8.82
C HIS A 222 1.65 -8.95 -7.54
N LEU A 223 1.15 -7.72 -7.62
CA LEU A 223 0.82 -6.91 -6.44
C LEU A 223 -0.36 -7.51 -5.67
N ARG A 224 -1.42 -7.90 -6.39
CA ARG A 224 -2.60 -8.51 -5.76
C ARG A 224 -2.26 -9.85 -5.12
N LEU A 225 -1.42 -10.65 -5.77
CA LEU A 225 -0.92 -11.92 -5.27
C LEU A 225 -0.05 -11.74 -4.03
N ALA A 226 0.88 -10.78 -4.03
CA ALA A 226 1.71 -10.47 -2.86
C ALA A 226 0.86 -10.02 -1.67
N PHE A 227 -0.18 -9.21 -1.90
CA PHE A 227 -1.12 -8.82 -0.84
C PHE A 227 -1.85 -10.06 -0.29
N ALA A 228 -2.41 -10.89 -1.17
CA ALA A 228 -3.15 -12.09 -0.79
C ALA A 228 -2.27 -13.09 -0.01
N ARG A 229 -1.05 -13.36 -0.49
CA ARG A 229 -0.06 -14.20 0.20
C ARG A 229 0.24 -13.68 1.59
N THR A 230 0.60 -12.39 1.70
CA THR A 230 0.87 -11.75 3.00
C THR A 230 -0.32 -11.88 3.95
N TYR A 231 -1.54 -11.71 3.44
CA TYR A 231 -2.74 -11.87 4.23
C TYR A 231 -2.92 -13.30 4.74
N VAL A 232 -2.75 -14.28 3.85
CA VAL A 232 -2.93 -15.71 4.15
C VAL A 232 -1.87 -16.22 5.12
N ILE A 233 -0.59 -15.89 4.96
CA ILE A 233 0.45 -16.36 5.90
C ILE A 233 0.24 -15.82 7.33
N ASN A 234 -0.41 -14.66 7.47
CA ASN A 234 -0.66 -14.03 8.77
C ASN A 234 -1.99 -14.47 9.41
N ARG A 235 -3.04 -14.73 8.62
CA ARG A 235 -4.38 -15.11 9.13
C ARG A 235 -4.71 -16.59 8.98
N GLY A 236 -3.98 -17.29 8.13
CA GLY A 236 -4.20 -18.69 7.81
C GLY A 236 -3.80 -19.58 8.98
N THR A 237 -4.70 -20.46 9.37
CA THR A 237 -4.40 -21.56 10.28
C THR A 237 -4.29 -22.85 9.48
N LYS A 238 -3.13 -23.51 9.56
CA LYS A 238 -2.89 -24.80 8.91
C LYS A 238 -3.80 -25.88 9.51
N ARG A 239 -4.42 -26.68 8.64
CA ARG A 239 -5.35 -27.79 8.93
C ARG A 239 -4.88 -29.07 8.24
N PRO A 240 -3.80 -29.70 8.74
CA PRO A 240 -3.26 -30.93 8.15
C PRO A 240 -4.28 -32.08 8.20
N ASP A 241 -5.26 -32.01 9.09
CA ASP A 241 -6.42 -32.92 9.17
C ASP A 241 -7.38 -32.79 7.97
N ARG A 242 -7.23 -31.76 7.13
CA ARG A 242 -8.14 -31.44 6.01
C ARG A 242 -7.36 -31.24 4.71
N PRO A 243 -6.87 -32.31 4.06
CA PRO A 243 -6.02 -32.19 2.89
C PRO A 243 -6.66 -31.47 1.70
N GLN A 244 -8.00 -31.50 1.57
CA GLN A 244 -8.73 -30.80 0.51
C GLN A 244 -8.95 -29.31 0.79
N SER A 245 -8.78 -28.89 2.05
CA SER A 245 -8.91 -27.49 2.46
C SER A 245 -7.93 -27.14 3.59
N PRO A 246 -6.61 -27.13 3.29
CA PRO A 246 -5.57 -27.22 4.31
C PRO A 246 -5.31 -25.91 5.06
N VAL A 247 -5.94 -24.81 4.65
CA VAL A 247 -5.79 -23.49 5.30
C VAL A 247 -7.17 -22.94 5.63
N GLN A 248 -7.37 -22.56 6.88
CA GLN A 248 -8.58 -21.90 7.38
C GLN A 248 -8.28 -20.46 7.74
N ILE A 249 -9.15 -19.54 7.34
CA ILE A 249 -9.09 -18.12 7.70
C ILE A 249 -10.32 -17.82 8.53
N ALA A 250 -10.09 -17.28 9.73
CA ALA A 250 -11.14 -16.72 10.57
C ALA A 250 -11.03 -15.20 10.55
N GLU A 251 -12.15 -14.52 10.32
CA GLU A 251 -12.23 -13.07 10.26
C GLU A 251 -13.33 -12.56 11.18
N GLU A 252 -12.97 -11.73 12.15
CA GLU A 252 -13.88 -11.21 13.19
C GLU A 252 -14.28 -9.74 12.94
N ARG A 253 -13.69 -9.09 11.93
CA ARG A 253 -14.03 -7.74 11.48
C ARG A 253 -15.41 -7.68 10.84
N ASP A 254 -15.86 -6.49 10.44
CA ASP A 254 -17.21 -6.28 9.90
C ASP A 254 -17.51 -7.16 8.67
N THR A 255 -18.79 -7.48 8.48
CA THR A 255 -19.26 -8.41 7.44
C THR A 255 -18.95 -7.90 6.02
N GLU A 256 -18.93 -6.59 5.79
CA GLU A 256 -18.64 -6.03 4.46
C GLU A 256 -17.18 -6.29 4.11
N PHE A 257 -16.25 -6.01 5.03
CA PHE A 257 -14.84 -6.33 4.86
C PHE A 257 -14.59 -7.83 4.70
N GLN A 258 -15.31 -8.69 5.45
CA GLN A 258 -15.23 -10.15 5.30
C GLN A 258 -15.58 -10.61 3.88
N GLN A 259 -16.63 -10.03 3.28
CA GLN A 259 -17.04 -10.32 1.91
C GLN A 259 -16.05 -9.77 0.89
N GLU A 260 -15.54 -8.56 1.13
CA GLU A 260 -14.56 -7.90 0.27
C GLU A 260 -13.26 -8.70 0.19
N ILE A 261 -12.65 -9.09 1.33
CA ILE A 261 -11.41 -9.87 1.33
C ILE A 261 -11.61 -11.27 0.72
N ARG A 262 -12.77 -11.89 0.94
CA ARG A 262 -13.10 -13.18 0.33
C ARG A 262 -13.18 -13.05 -1.19
N THR A 263 -13.90 -12.04 -1.68
CA THR A 263 -14.04 -11.75 -3.11
C THR A 263 -12.68 -11.45 -3.74
N PHE A 264 -11.86 -10.65 -3.05
CA PHE A 264 -10.49 -10.37 -3.46
C PHE A 264 -9.65 -11.65 -3.58
N ILE A 265 -9.64 -12.51 -2.56
CA ILE A 265 -8.87 -13.76 -2.60
C ILE A 265 -9.37 -14.70 -3.72
N GLN A 266 -10.69 -14.82 -3.91
CA GLN A 266 -11.26 -15.58 -5.03
C GLN A 266 -10.83 -15.02 -6.39
N SER A 267 -10.74 -13.70 -6.51
CA SER A 267 -10.32 -13.05 -7.76
C SER A 267 -8.84 -13.27 -8.10
N VAL A 268 -7.98 -13.50 -7.09
CA VAL A 268 -6.54 -13.80 -7.26
C VAL A 268 -6.32 -15.30 -7.56
N THR A 269 -7.20 -16.18 -7.07
CA THR A 269 -7.11 -17.62 -7.28
C THR A 269 -7.94 -18.11 -8.46
N ASN A 270 -8.35 -17.22 -9.37
CA ASN A 270 -9.20 -17.54 -10.53
C ASN A 270 -10.47 -18.33 -10.15
N GLY A 271 -11.09 -17.95 -9.04
CA GLY A 271 -12.31 -18.58 -8.52
C GLY A 271 -12.10 -19.93 -7.83
N GLN A 272 -10.85 -20.40 -7.70
CA GLN A 272 -10.58 -21.62 -6.95
C GLN A 272 -11.05 -21.48 -5.51
N ALA A 273 -11.83 -22.48 -5.09
CA ALA A 273 -12.85 -22.32 -4.08
C ALA A 273 -12.31 -21.88 -2.72
N VAL A 274 -13.01 -20.90 -2.18
CA VAL A 274 -13.15 -20.66 -0.75
C VAL A 274 -14.37 -21.46 -0.28
N HIS A 275 -14.16 -22.46 0.58
CA HIS A 275 -15.22 -23.27 1.18
C HIS A 275 -15.73 -22.66 2.49
N GLY A 276 -17.04 -22.80 2.74
CA GLY A 276 -17.71 -22.26 3.92
C GLY A 276 -18.13 -20.80 3.76
N ASP A 277 -18.66 -20.22 4.83
CA ASP A 277 -19.14 -18.83 4.88
C ASP A 277 -18.44 -18.03 5.99
N ALA A 278 -18.56 -16.72 5.88
CA ALA A 278 -18.19 -15.79 6.94
C ALA A 278 -18.81 -16.21 8.30
N PRO A 279 -18.10 -16.10 9.43
CA PRO A 279 -16.78 -15.48 9.61
C PRO A 279 -15.58 -16.41 9.38
N SER A 280 -15.78 -17.68 9.03
CA SER A 280 -14.70 -18.67 8.95
C SER A 280 -14.80 -19.52 7.69
N TRP A 281 -13.82 -19.34 6.82
CA TRP A 281 -13.76 -19.98 5.50
C TRP A 281 -12.41 -20.65 5.26
N ARG A 282 -12.35 -21.54 4.26
CA ARG A 282 -11.17 -22.37 3.99
C ARG A 282 -10.75 -22.27 2.55
N LEU A 283 -9.45 -22.24 2.31
CA LEU A 283 -8.89 -22.33 0.97
C LEU A 283 -8.96 -23.78 0.49
N SER A 284 -9.37 -23.99 -0.76
CA SER A 284 -9.10 -25.26 -1.46
C SER A 284 -7.60 -25.57 -1.49
N ALA A 285 -7.23 -26.84 -1.69
CA ALA A 285 -5.83 -27.24 -1.76
C ALA A 285 -5.01 -26.45 -2.80
N ALA A 286 -5.59 -26.16 -3.97
CA ALA A 286 -4.92 -25.39 -5.03
C ALA A 286 -4.74 -23.92 -4.66
N ALA A 287 -5.77 -23.28 -4.08
CA ALA A 287 -5.67 -21.92 -3.57
C ALA A 287 -4.65 -21.81 -2.41
N ALA A 288 -4.63 -22.79 -1.51
CA ALA A 288 -3.63 -22.85 -0.44
C ALA A 288 -2.21 -23.01 -0.99
N TYR A 289 -2.00 -23.87 -1.99
CA TYR A 289 -0.70 -24.02 -2.63
C TYR A 289 -0.18 -22.71 -3.23
N GLN A 290 -1.08 -21.89 -3.81
CA GLN A 290 -0.75 -20.60 -4.39
C GLN A 290 -0.49 -19.50 -3.33
N LEU A 291 -1.24 -19.50 -2.22
CA LEU A 291 -1.31 -18.39 -1.27
C LEU A 291 -0.62 -18.62 0.08
N ASP A 292 -0.48 -19.86 0.55
CA ASP A 292 0.25 -20.21 1.79
C ASP A 292 1.76 -20.31 1.52
N GLN A 293 2.29 -19.22 0.97
CA GLN A 293 3.69 -19.04 0.58
C GLN A 293 4.09 -17.60 0.92
N PRO A 294 5.36 -17.33 1.25
CA PRO A 294 5.86 -15.98 1.38
C PRO A 294 5.53 -15.12 0.13
N PRO A 295 5.16 -13.84 0.30
CA PRO A 295 5.05 -12.92 -0.83
C PRO A 295 6.41 -12.71 -1.49
N ASP A 296 6.41 -12.45 -2.79
CA ASP A 296 7.62 -12.01 -3.48
C ASP A 296 7.92 -10.57 -3.06
N ILE A 297 9.13 -10.32 -2.57
CA ILE A 297 9.63 -8.96 -2.30
C ILE A 297 10.80 -8.74 -3.27
N PRO A 298 10.69 -7.82 -4.24
CA PRO A 298 11.69 -7.65 -5.30
C PRO A 298 12.98 -7.00 -4.77
N ASP A 299 14.13 -7.51 -5.22
CA ASP A 299 15.46 -7.03 -4.81
C ASP A 299 15.61 -5.55 -5.13
N GLY A 300 15.86 -4.75 -4.09
CA GLY A 300 16.08 -3.31 -4.20
C GLY A 300 17.44 -2.96 -4.82
N SER A 301 18.17 -3.94 -5.36
CA SER A 301 19.35 -3.65 -6.18
C SER A 301 18.87 -2.94 -7.44
N THR A 302 18.98 -1.63 -7.44
CA THR A 302 19.21 -0.88 -8.66
C THR A 302 20.45 -1.49 -9.29
N ASP A 303 20.25 -2.36 -10.29
CA ASP A 303 21.29 -2.74 -11.22
C ASP A 303 21.58 -1.48 -12.06
N ASP A 304 22.30 -0.54 -11.44
CA ASP A 304 22.90 0.62 -12.08
C ASP A 304 24.35 0.23 -12.43
N THR A 305 24.44 -0.86 -13.17
CA THR A 305 25.64 -1.31 -13.89
C THR A 305 25.25 -1.62 -15.32
N ASP A 306 24.81 -0.60 -16.08
CA ASP A 306 25.27 -0.38 -17.46
C ASP A 306 24.58 0.81 -18.16
N ARG A 307 25.40 1.82 -18.50
CA ARG A 307 25.34 2.83 -19.58
C ARG A 307 25.07 4.30 -19.21
#